data_AF-A0A8X6QKS1-F1
#
_entry.id   AF-A0A8X6QKS1-F1
#
_cell.length_a   1.000
_cell.length_b   1.000
_cell.length_c   1.000
_cell.angle_alpha   90.00
_cell.angle_beta   90.00
_cell.angle_gamma   90.00
#
_symmetry.space_group_name_H-M   'P 1'
#
loop_
_entity.id
_entity.type
_entity.pdbx_description
1 polymer ?
#
loop_
_entity_poly.entity_id
_entity_poly.type
_entity_poly.pdbx_seq_one_letter_code
_entity_poly.pdbx_strand_id
1 'polypeptide(L)'
;MAVVVALNRKRGNLKGQLTKLLSAITDEETMDIPQMEAQIEILMRVQEKFEVLKEDYYKSASDEEYLTIEASLSEIDQEIQHLEVRIKTSINKKKLSMFKVINTVQSSEKLNSFDSSRRINLQPIPYFGMRTLEFGRVVRSEVVKLRLLEHFGYSHFFK
;
A
#
# COMPACT_ATOMS: atom_id res chain seq x y z
N MET A 1 18.75 -21.23 -13.71
CA MET A 1 18.04 -20.48 -14.79
C MET A 1 16.53 -20.73 -14.86
N ALA A 2 16.02 -21.96 -14.78
CA ALA A 2 14.57 -22.22 -14.90
C ALA A 2 13.69 -21.51 -13.84
N VAL A 3 14.19 -21.35 -12.62
CA VAL A 3 13.48 -20.68 -11.51
C VAL A 3 13.26 -19.20 -11.81
N VAL A 4 14.31 -18.46 -12.15
CA VAL A 4 14.23 -17.02 -12.48
C VAL A 4 13.29 -16.75 -13.66
N VAL A 5 13.29 -17.62 -14.68
CA VAL A 5 12.37 -17.52 -15.81
C VAL A 5 10.91 -17.70 -15.37
N ALA A 6 10.63 -18.65 -14.48
CA ALA A 6 9.29 -18.86 -13.93
C ALA A 6 8.81 -17.67 -13.09
N LEU A 7 9.69 -17.08 -12.27
CA LEU A 7 9.37 -15.89 -11.47
C LEU A 7 9.11 -14.67 -12.37
N ASN A 8 9.90 -14.47 -13.42
CA ASN A 8 9.68 -13.39 -14.39
C ASN A 8 8.35 -13.54 -15.13
N ARG A 9 7.88 -14.76 -15.39
CA ARG A 9 6.54 -15.01 -15.95
C ARG A 9 5.43 -14.66 -14.95
N LYS A 10 5.57 -15.07 -13.68
CA LYS A 10 4.62 -14.68 -12.61
C LYS A 10 4.55 -13.16 -12.48
N ARG A 11 5.71 -12.49 -12.49
CA ARG A 11 5.85 -11.02 -12.48
C ARG A 11 5.10 -10.37 -13.65
N GLY A 12 5.34 -10.84 -14.87
CA GLY A 12 4.65 -10.32 -16.06
C GLY A 12 3.13 -10.48 -15.98
N ASN A 13 2.64 -11.59 -15.42
CA ASN A 13 1.22 -11.80 -15.18
C ASN A 13 0.63 -10.78 -14.18
N LEU A 14 1.33 -10.50 -13.08
CA LEU A 14 0.89 -9.47 -12.13
C LEU A 14 0.83 -8.09 -12.78
N LYS A 15 1.85 -7.71 -13.56
CA LYS A 15 1.84 -6.46 -14.33
C LYS A 15 0.64 -6.39 -15.29
N GLY A 16 0.34 -7.49 -15.99
CA GLY A 16 -0.85 -7.58 -16.84
C GLY A 16 -2.18 -7.45 -16.08
N GLN A 17 -2.27 -7.98 -14.85
CA GLN A 17 -3.44 -7.80 -13.99
C GLN A 17 -3.58 -6.34 -13.53
N LEU A 18 -2.48 -5.68 -13.15
CA LEU A 18 -2.47 -4.27 -12.76
C LEU A 18 -2.87 -3.35 -13.92
N THR A 19 -2.36 -3.60 -15.13
CA THR A 19 -2.78 -2.84 -16.32
C THR A 19 -4.28 -2.97 -16.60
N LYS A 20 -4.86 -4.17 -16.39
CA LYS A 20 -6.31 -4.39 -16.52
C LYS A 20 -7.10 -3.66 -15.45
N LEU A 21 -6.64 -3.71 -14.20
CA LEU A 21 -7.25 -2.96 -13.09
C LEU A 21 -7.22 -1.45 -13.37
N LEU A 22 -6.06 -0.92 -13.77
CA LEU A 22 -5.92 0.49 -14.12
C LEU A 22 -6.87 0.90 -15.25
N SER A 23 -7.02 0.04 -16.25
CA SER A 23 -7.95 0.26 -17.37
C SER A 23 -9.41 0.20 -16.93
N ALA A 24 -9.77 -0.68 -15.99
CA ALA A 24 -11.12 -0.74 -15.44
C ALA A 24 -11.49 0.50 -14.60
N ILE A 25 -10.49 1.18 -14.04
CA ILE A 25 -10.63 2.39 -13.20
C ILE A 25 -10.44 3.67 -14.06
N THR A 26 -10.59 3.59 -15.38
CA THR A 26 -10.35 4.74 -16.27
C THR A 26 -11.30 5.91 -16.02
N ASP A 27 -12.52 5.64 -15.53
CA ASP A 27 -13.50 6.69 -15.24
C ASP A 27 -14.12 6.51 -13.85
N GLU A 28 -13.34 6.82 -12.81
CA GLU A 28 -13.76 6.77 -11.40
C GLU A 28 -15.03 7.56 -11.11
N GLU A 29 -15.31 8.60 -11.89
CA GLU A 29 -16.53 9.39 -11.72
C GLU A 29 -17.78 8.61 -12.09
N THR A 30 -17.68 7.64 -12.99
CA THR A 30 -18.80 6.82 -13.45
C THR A 30 -19.03 5.58 -12.60
N MET A 31 -17.98 5.01 -11.99
CA MET A 31 -18.10 3.81 -11.15
C MET A 31 -18.92 4.07 -9.88
N ASP A 32 -19.79 3.14 -9.50
CA ASP A 32 -20.44 3.19 -8.20
C ASP A 32 -19.51 2.66 -7.08
N ILE A 33 -19.90 2.88 -5.82
CA ILE A 33 -19.10 2.44 -4.67
C ILE A 33 -18.94 0.91 -4.63
N PRO A 34 -19.99 0.09 -4.81
CA PRO A 34 -19.85 -1.37 -4.85
C PRO A 34 -18.87 -1.87 -5.91
N GLN A 35 -18.88 -1.27 -7.11
CA GLN A 35 -17.92 -1.59 -8.18
C GLN A 35 -16.49 -1.24 -7.77
N MET A 36 -16.28 -0.07 -7.14
CA MET A 36 -14.96 0.32 -6.63
C MET A 36 -14.48 -0.63 -5.52
N GLU A 37 -15.37 -1.04 -4.62
CA GLU A 37 -15.07 -2.00 -3.54
C GLU A 37 -14.67 -3.37 -4.13
N ALA A 38 -15.35 -3.83 -5.18
CA ALA A 38 -14.94 -5.04 -5.90
C ALA A 38 -13.55 -4.93 -6.55
N GLN A 39 -13.17 -3.75 -7.09
CA GLN A 39 -11.81 -3.54 -7.61
C GLN A 39 -10.75 -3.59 -6.50
N ILE A 40 -11.07 -3.08 -5.29
CA ILE A 40 -10.18 -3.22 -4.12
C ILE A 40 -9.98 -4.70 -3.77
N GLU A 41 -11.03 -5.51 -3.76
CA GLU A 41 -10.89 -6.94 -3.47
C GLU A 41 -9.98 -7.65 -4.48
N ILE A 42 -10.11 -7.31 -5.76
CA ILE A 42 -9.23 -7.87 -6.80
C ILE A 42 -7.79 -7.40 -6.58
N LEU A 43 -7.59 -6.12 -6.26
CA LEU A 43 -6.26 -5.56 -5.97
C LEU A 43 -5.61 -6.23 -4.74
N MET A 44 -6.38 -6.52 -3.68
CA MET A 44 -5.88 -7.25 -2.51
C MET A 44 -5.38 -8.65 -2.89
N ARG A 45 -6.10 -9.37 -3.76
CA ARG A 45 -5.64 -10.68 -4.26
C ARG A 45 -4.38 -10.56 -5.12
N VAL A 46 -4.21 -9.47 -5.86
CA VAL A 46 -2.98 -9.18 -6.62
C VAL A 46 -1.82 -8.93 -5.66
N GLN A 47 -2.06 -8.16 -4.59
CA GLN A 47 -1.07 -7.87 -3.56
C GLN A 47 -0.61 -9.14 -2.83
N GLU A 48 -1.53 -10.03 -2.43
CA GLU A 48 -1.18 -11.30 -1.80
C GLU A 48 -0.26 -12.15 -2.70
N LYS A 49 -0.58 -12.24 -3.99
CA LYS A 49 0.26 -12.95 -4.98
C LYS A 49 1.62 -12.28 -5.17
N PHE A 50 1.68 -10.95 -5.07
CA PHE A 50 2.91 -10.19 -5.16
C PHE A 50 3.83 -10.44 -3.96
N GLU A 51 3.30 -10.49 -2.74
CA GLU A 51 4.11 -10.80 -1.55
C GLU A 51 4.73 -12.20 -1.64
N VAL A 52 3.94 -13.19 -2.07
CA VAL A 52 4.48 -14.55 -2.33
C VAL A 52 5.58 -14.53 -3.40
N LEU A 53 5.38 -13.77 -4.48
CA LEU A 53 6.38 -13.64 -5.53
C LEU A 53 7.67 -12.98 -5.03
N LYS A 54 7.54 -11.93 -4.21
CA LYS A 54 8.66 -11.20 -3.62
C LYS A 54 9.49 -12.11 -2.72
N GLU A 55 8.85 -12.92 -1.87
CA GLU A 55 9.53 -13.94 -1.09
C GLU A 55 10.25 -14.97 -1.96
N ASP A 56 9.59 -15.48 -3.02
CA ASP A 56 10.19 -16.46 -3.94
C ASP A 56 11.45 -15.90 -4.62
N TYR A 57 11.44 -14.62 -5.00
CA TYR A 57 12.60 -13.92 -5.54
C TYR A 57 13.74 -13.83 -4.51
N TYR A 58 13.46 -13.38 -3.28
CA TYR A 58 14.50 -13.27 -2.26
C TYR A 58 15.11 -14.61 -1.85
N LYS A 59 14.34 -15.70 -1.90
CA LYS A 59 14.85 -17.06 -1.65
C LYS A 59 15.77 -17.57 -2.76
N SER A 60 15.68 -17.01 -3.97
CA SER A 60 16.37 -17.53 -5.17
C SER A 60 17.41 -16.57 -5.76
N ALA A 61 17.46 -15.33 -5.31
CA ALA A 61 18.39 -14.31 -5.79
C ALA A 61 19.81 -14.54 -5.26
N SER A 62 20.82 -14.32 -6.12
CA SER A 62 22.19 -14.09 -5.69
C SER A 62 22.39 -12.63 -5.27
N ASP A 63 23.48 -12.34 -4.56
CA ASP A 63 23.81 -10.98 -4.11
C ASP A 63 23.93 -9.98 -5.27
N GLU A 64 24.41 -10.45 -6.43
CA GLU A 64 24.58 -9.64 -7.64
C GLU A 64 23.24 -9.33 -8.34
N GLU A 65 22.28 -10.26 -8.28
CA GLU A 65 20.96 -10.12 -8.91
C GLU A 65 19.96 -9.37 -8.00
N TYR A 66 20.24 -9.30 -6.69
CA TYR A 66 19.35 -8.76 -5.68
C TYR A 66 18.88 -7.33 -5.98
N LEU A 67 19.80 -6.40 -6.29
CA LEU A 67 19.46 -5.00 -6.57
C LEU A 67 18.57 -4.84 -7.81
N THR A 68 18.81 -5.66 -8.83
CA THR A 68 18.02 -5.63 -10.08
C THR A 68 16.60 -6.17 -9.83
N ILE A 69 16.50 -7.25 -9.06
CA ILE A 69 15.23 -7.84 -8.66
C ILE A 69 14.45 -6.87 -7.77
N GLU A 70 15.10 -6.25 -6.79
CA GLU A 70 14.49 -5.29 -5.87
C GLU A 70 13.92 -4.09 -6.62
N ALA A 71 14.67 -3.49 -7.54
CA ALA A 71 14.18 -2.40 -8.37
C ALA A 71 12.95 -2.80 -9.19
N SER A 72 12.97 -4.00 -9.79
CA SER A 72 11.85 -4.50 -10.58
C SER A 72 10.60 -4.82 -9.73
N LEU A 73 10.77 -5.32 -8.51
CA LEU A 73 9.65 -5.59 -7.61
C LEU A 73 9.09 -4.28 -7.05
N SER A 74 9.95 -3.30 -6.78
CA SER A 74 9.54 -1.98 -6.29
C SER A 74 8.60 -1.26 -7.26
N GLU A 75 8.80 -1.39 -8.58
CA GLU A 75 7.89 -0.83 -9.59
C GLU A 75 6.45 -1.37 -9.43
N ILE A 76 6.31 -2.68 -9.25
CA ILE A 76 5.00 -3.34 -9.09
C ILE A 76 4.37 -2.97 -7.75
N ASP A 77 5.16 -2.92 -6.69
CA ASP A 77 4.70 -2.53 -5.36
C ASP A 77 4.14 -1.09 -5.37
N GLN A 78 4.86 -0.16 -5.99
CA GLN A 78 4.40 1.22 -6.16
C GLN A 78 3.10 1.31 -6.95
N GLU A 79 2.95 0.53 -8.02
CA GLU A 79 1.72 0.50 -8.82
C GLU A 79 0.52 -0.03 -8.01
N ILE A 80 0.72 -1.08 -7.20
CA ILE A 80 -0.30 -1.61 -6.27
C ILE A 80 -0.72 -0.51 -5.28
N GLN A 81 0.25 0.13 -4.61
CA GLN A 81 -0.03 1.17 -3.63
C GLN A 81 -0.76 2.37 -4.24
N HIS A 82 -0.33 2.80 -5.42
CA HIS A 82 -0.96 3.90 -6.13
C HIS A 82 -2.42 3.60 -6.48
N LEU A 83 -2.70 2.41 -7.02
CA LEU A 83 -4.07 1.99 -7.31
C LEU A 83 -4.93 1.89 -6.03
N GLU A 84 -4.38 1.36 -4.95
CA GLU A 84 -5.09 1.21 -3.68
C GLU A 84 -5.53 2.57 -3.13
N VAL A 85 -4.60 3.53 -3.05
CA VAL A 85 -4.88 4.88 -2.58
C VAL A 85 -5.90 5.56 -3.49
N ARG A 86 -5.71 5.47 -4.81
CA ARG A 86 -6.58 6.07 -5.81
C ARG A 86 -8.04 5.62 -5.65
N ILE A 87 -8.29 4.31 -5.58
CA ILE A 87 -9.65 3.78 -5.43
C ILE A 87 -10.25 4.18 -4.08
N LYS A 88 -9.50 4.03 -2.98
CA LYS A 88 -9.97 4.39 -1.63
C LYS A 88 -10.31 5.87 -1.50
N THR A 89 -9.49 6.74 -2.07
CA THR A 89 -9.76 8.18 -2.10
C THR A 89 -11.06 8.49 -2.85
N SER A 90 -11.31 7.82 -3.96
CA SER A 90 -12.52 8.06 -4.76
C SER A 90 -13.79 7.51 -4.12
N ILE A 91 -13.72 6.36 -3.45
CA ILE A 91 -14.78 5.88 -2.57
C ILE A 91 -15.09 6.94 -1.49
N ASN A 92 -14.07 7.45 -0.81
CA ASN A 92 -14.25 8.44 0.26
C ASN A 92 -14.87 9.75 -0.27
N LYS A 93 -14.41 10.24 -1.43
CA LYS A 93 -15.01 11.41 -2.10
C LYS A 93 -16.50 11.20 -2.38
N LYS A 94 -16.89 10.06 -2.93
CA LYS A 94 -18.30 9.73 -3.23
C LYS A 94 -19.17 9.57 -1.98
N LYS A 95 -18.63 8.94 -0.93
CA LYS A 95 -19.33 8.85 0.37
C LYS A 95 -19.60 10.25 0.92
N LEU A 96 -18.59 11.13 0.91
CA LEU A 96 -18.73 12.51 1.38
C LEU A 96 -19.72 13.34 0.56
N SER A 97 -19.75 13.19 -0.77
CA SER A 97 -20.73 13.91 -1.60
C SER A 97 -22.16 13.48 -1.31
N MET A 98 -22.42 12.17 -1.13
CA MET A 98 -23.73 11.68 -0.70
C MET A 98 -24.16 12.26 0.65
N PHE A 99 -23.27 12.29 1.65
CA PHE A 99 -23.59 12.87 2.96
C PHE A 99 -23.94 14.36 2.88
N LYS A 100 -23.25 15.14 2.02
CA LYS A 100 -23.57 16.56 1.81
C LYS A 100 -24.95 16.76 1.17
N VAL A 101 -25.31 15.91 0.20
CA VAL A 101 -26.64 15.94 -0.44
C VAL A 101 -27.73 15.62 0.58
N ILE A 102 -27.54 14.59 1.41
CA ILE A 102 -28.51 14.23 2.45
C ILE A 102 -28.73 15.40 3.44
N ASN A 103 -27.67 16.05 3.90
CA ASN A 103 -27.77 17.15 4.87
C ASN A 103 -28.43 18.42 4.27
N THR A 104 -28.21 18.69 2.98
CA THR A 104 -28.86 19.83 2.30
C THR A 104 -30.34 19.58 2.08
N VAL A 105 -30.74 18.36 1.69
CA VAL A 105 -32.15 17.95 1.58
C VAL A 105 -32.87 18.04 2.94
N GLN A 106 -32.23 17.57 4.02
CA GLN A 106 -32.79 17.67 5.38
C GLN A 106 -32.88 19.12 5.89
N SER A 107 -32.01 20.01 5.41
CA SER A 107 -32.02 21.43 5.77
C SER A 107 -33.07 22.22 4.98
N SER A 108 -33.40 21.81 3.74
CA SER A 108 -34.53 22.39 2.99
C SER A 108 -35.90 21.96 3.53
N GLU A 109 -36.01 20.82 4.21
CA GLU A 109 -37.25 20.37 4.87
C GLU A 109 -37.43 20.94 6.29
N LYS A 110 -36.39 21.54 6.88
CA LYS A 110 -36.42 22.12 8.23
C LYS A 110 -36.05 23.59 8.23
N LEU A 111 -36.72 24.38 7.40
CA LEU A 111 -36.88 25.82 7.64
C LEU A 111 -37.97 26.03 8.70
N ASN A 112 -37.68 25.66 9.94
CA ASN A 112 -38.32 26.21 11.14
C ASN A 112 -37.41 25.92 12.34
N SER A 113 -36.66 26.96 12.73
CA SER A 113 -35.78 27.05 13.90
C SER A 113 -34.58 26.10 13.92
N PHE A 114 -33.37 26.65 13.74
CA PHE A 114 -32.18 25.98 14.25
C PHE A 114 -31.26 26.97 14.96
N ASP A 115 -31.21 26.75 16.27
CA ASP A 115 -30.35 27.40 17.24
C ASP A 115 -28.88 27.07 16.98
N SER A 116 -28.03 28.07 17.06
CA SER A 116 -26.61 28.00 16.72
C SER A 116 -25.80 27.38 17.84
N SER A 117 -25.78 26.06 17.94
CA SER A 117 -24.74 25.32 18.69
C SER A 117 -24.79 23.82 18.46
N ARG A 118 -24.18 23.36 17.36
CA ARG A 118 -23.65 21.99 17.31
C ARG A 118 -22.23 22.03 16.76
N ARG A 119 -21.27 22.04 17.69
CA ARG A 119 -19.86 21.79 17.39
C ARG A 119 -19.76 20.43 16.70
N ILE A 120 -19.48 20.47 15.41
CA ILE A 120 -19.25 19.28 14.59
C ILE A 120 -17.93 18.69 15.09
N ASN A 121 -18.01 17.54 15.78
CA ASN A 121 -16.83 16.82 16.21
C ASN A 121 -16.23 16.14 14.98
N LEU A 122 -15.38 16.86 14.26
CA LEU A 122 -14.58 16.32 13.16
C LEU A 122 -13.65 15.27 13.76
N GLN A 123 -13.93 13.99 13.53
CA GLN A 123 -12.95 12.95 13.82
C GLN A 123 -11.70 13.27 12.98
N PRO A 124 -10.50 13.29 13.61
CA PRO A 124 -9.28 13.59 12.88
C PRO A 124 -9.12 12.56 11.75
N ILE A 125 -8.91 13.08 10.54
CA ILE A 125 -8.49 12.28 9.39
C ILE A 125 -7.28 11.46 9.86
N PRO A 126 -7.32 10.12 9.83
CA PRO A 126 -6.14 9.35 10.18
C PRO A 126 -5.03 9.78 9.23
N TYR A 127 -3.99 10.41 9.79
CA TYR A 127 -2.76 10.72 9.09
C TYR A 127 -2.27 9.42 8.44
N PHE A 128 -2.33 9.38 7.12
CA PHE A 128 -1.55 8.43 6.34
C PHE A 128 -0.08 8.73 6.61
N GLY A 129 0.67 7.72 7.08
CA GLY A 129 2.12 7.76 7.10
C GLY A 129 2.81 7.63 8.46
N MET A 130 2.54 6.56 9.21
CA MET A 130 3.53 5.98 10.13
C MET A 130 3.66 4.46 9.91
N ARG A 131 3.81 4.06 8.64
CA ARG A 131 4.56 2.84 8.27
C ARG A 131 5.84 3.15 7.51
N THR A 132 6.30 4.40 7.53
CA THR A 132 7.55 4.85 6.91
C THR A 132 8.73 4.92 7.89
N LEU A 133 8.70 4.21 9.04
CA LEU A 133 9.80 4.31 10.02
C LEU A 133 10.30 3.01 10.66
N GLU A 134 9.90 1.80 10.25
CA GLU A 134 10.45 0.57 10.88
C GLU A 134 10.81 -0.59 9.93
N PHE A 135 11.12 -0.33 8.65
CA PHE A 135 11.82 -1.32 7.80
C PHE A 135 13.25 -0.90 7.38
N GLY A 136 13.68 0.28 7.79
CA GLY A 136 15.09 0.72 7.68
C GLY A 136 15.95 0.47 8.92
N ARG A 137 15.35 0.07 10.05
CA ARG A 137 16.06 -0.10 11.34
C ARG A 137 16.10 -1.51 11.93
N VAL A 138 15.25 -2.44 11.48
CA VAL A 138 15.30 -3.83 11.98
C VAL A 138 16.31 -4.72 11.25
N VAL A 139 16.77 -4.37 10.04
CA VAL A 139 17.83 -5.14 9.34
C VAL A 139 19.20 -4.43 9.34
N ARG A 140 19.30 -3.25 9.99
CA ARG A 140 20.60 -2.58 10.22
C ARG A 140 21.07 -2.55 11.67
N SER A 141 20.23 -2.89 12.66
CA SER A 141 20.69 -3.05 14.05
C SER A 141 21.48 -4.35 14.24
N GLU A 142 21.02 -5.46 13.66
CA GLU A 142 21.63 -6.78 13.93
C GLU A 142 22.85 -7.07 13.05
N VAL A 143 22.95 -6.46 11.86
CA VAL A 143 24.11 -6.64 10.97
C VAL A 143 25.24 -5.65 11.29
N VAL A 144 24.94 -4.49 11.91
CA VAL A 144 25.99 -3.55 12.36
C VAL A 144 26.47 -3.87 13.78
N LYS A 145 25.66 -4.49 14.64
CA LYS A 145 26.14 -5.05 15.92
C LYS A 145 27.15 -6.18 15.73
N LEU A 146 27.00 -6.99 14.68
CA LEU A 146 27.95 -8.07 14.39
C LEU A 146 29.22 -7.60 13.68
N ARG A 147 29.23 -6.39 13.08
CA ARG A 147 30.41 -5.88 12.35
C ARG A 147 31.23 -4.84 13.13
N LEU A 148 30.74 -4.34 14.27
CA LEU A 148 31.53 -3.49 15.18
C LEU A 148 32.20 -4.27 16.33
N LEU A 149 31.84 -5.54 16.54
CA LEU A 149 32.48 -6.41 17.52
C LEU A 149 33.73 -7.14 17.01
N GLU A 150 34.00 -7.11 15.69
CA GLU A 150 35.22 -7.70 15.12
C GLU A 150 36.38 -6.69 14.93
N HIS A 151 36.16 -5.39 15.20
CA HIS A 151 37.19 -4.35 14.99
C HIS A 151 37.68 -3.62 16.24
N PHE A 152 37.12 -3.88 17.43
CA PHE A 152 37.71 -3.43 18.68
C PHE A 152 38.03 -4.64 19.55
N GLY A 153 39.31 -4.99 19.55
CA GLY A 153 39.84 -6.04 20.41
C GLY A 153 39.57 -5.77 21.88
N TYR A 154 39.09 -6.80 22.56
CA TYR A 154 39.37 -6.97 23.98
C TYR A 154 40.16 -8.26 24.14
N SER A 155 41.47 -8.07 24.11
CA SER A 155 42.42 -8.89 24.83
C SER A 155 42.13 -8.80 26.33
N HIS A 156 42.34 -9.92 27.03
CA HIS A 156 42.28 -10.12 28.47
C HIS A 156 40.92 -10.03 29.16
N PHE A 157 40.45 -11.16 29.71
CA PHE A 157 40.50 -11.41 31.16
C PHE A 157 40.10 -12.87 31.45
N PHE A 158 41.09 -13.77 31.47
CA PHE A 158 41.05 -15.01 32.25
C PHE A 158 42.06 -14.85 33.39
N LYS A 159 41.56 -14.68 34.60
CA LYS A 159 42.03 -15.35 35.84
C LYS A 159 41.14 -14.98 37.01
#